data_AF-A0A2T3G2S0-F1
#
_entry.id   AF-A0A2T3G2S0-F1
#
_cell.length_a   1.000
_cell.length_b   1.000
_cell.length_c   1.000
_cell.angle_alpha   90.00
_cell.angle_beta   90.00
_cell.angle_gamma   90.00
#
_symmetry.space_group_name_H-M   'P 1'
#
loop_
_entity.id
_entity.type
_entity.pdbx_description
1 polymer ?
#
loop_
_entity_poly.entity_id
_entity_poly.type
_entity_poly.pdbx_seq_one_letter_code
_entity_poly.pdbx_strand_id
1 'polypeptide(L)' 'MNKYTKKPVTIEAVQWNGDNTNEIISFCGSCCVPKQTYLIIQTLEGNHIADIGDYIIKGIKGEFYPCKPDIFKNTYSKAD' A
#
# COMPACT_ATOMS: atom_id res chain seq x y z
N MET A 1 -30.64 -15.87 -7.96
CA MET A 1 -29.59 -15.33 -7.08
C MET A 1 -28.37 -15.05 -7.94
N ASN A 2 -27.94 -13.80 -8.06
CA ASN A 2 -26.88 -13.44 -9.00
C ASN A 2 -25.52 -13.62 -8.33
N LYS A 3 -24.60 -14.31 -9.02
CA LYS A 3 -23.22 -14.49 -8.58
C LYS A 3 -22.33 -13.58 -9.42
N TYR A 4 -21.39 -12.90 -8.77
CA TYR A 4 -20.46 -11.98 -9.42
C TYR A 4 -19.04 -12.31 -8.95
N THR A 5 -18.07 -12.14 -9.84
CA THR A 5 -16.64 -12.28 -9.55
C THR A 5 -15.98 -10.90 -9.62
N LYS A 6 -14.98 -10.65 -8.76
CA LYS A 6 -14.19 -9.40 -8.82
C LYS A 6 -13.44 -9.35 -10.15
N LYS A 7 -13.39 -8.18 -10.79
CA LYS A 7 -12.55 -7.97 -11.97
C LYS A 7 -11.07 -8.17 -11.60
N PRO A 8 -10.25 -8.77 -12.47
CA PRO A 8 -8.81 -8.81 -12.26
C PRO A 8 -8.27 -7.38 -12.32
N VAL A 9 -7.40 -7.02 -11.37
CA VAL A 9 -6.80 -5.68 -11.28
C VAL A 9 -5.33 -5.85 -10.96
N THR A 10 -4.47 -5.31 -11.81
CA THR A 10 -3.05 -5.12 -11.53
C THR A 10 -2.88 -3.85 -10.70
N ILE A 11 -2.08 -3.93 -9.64
CA ILE A 11 -1.79 -2.80 -8.75
C ILE A 11 -0.29 -2.52 -8.72
N GLU A 12 0.06 -1.30 -8.33
CA GLU A 12 1.43 -0.93 -7.99
C GLU A 12 1.58 -0.97 -6.47
N ALA A 13 2.71 -1.46 -5.99
CA ALA A 13 3.03 -1.47 -4.56
C ALA A 13 4.53 -1.37 -4.32
N VAL A 14 4.91 -0.72 -3.22
CA VAL A 14 6.29 -0.62 -2.73
C VAL A 14 6.32 -1.12 -1.29
N GLN A 15 7.24 -2.03 -0.97
CA GLN A 15 7.45 -2.46 0.41
C GLN A 15 8.28 -1.42 1.15
N TRP A 16 7.82 -0.97 2.32
CA TRP A 16 8.64 -0.13 3.19
C TRP A 16 9.57 -0.99 4.02
N ASN A 17 10.88 -0.80 3.89
CA ASN A 17 11.90 -1.59 4.60
C ASN A 17 12.59 -0.84 5.75
N GLY A 18 12.12 0.38 6.06
CA GLY A 18 12.73 1.26 7.07
C GLY A 18 13.76 2.23 6.50
N ASP A 19 14.45 1.85 5.42
CA ASP A 19 15.54 2.62 4.82
C ASP A 19 15.14 3.30 3.50
N ASN A 20 14.09 2.81 2.83
CA ASN A 20 13.63 3.32 1.53
C ASN A 20 12.55 4.42 1.63
N THR A 21 12.57 5.24 2.69
CA THR A 21 11.56 6.30 2.90
C THR A 21 11.44 7.25 1.70
N ASN A 22 12.53 7.58 1.01
CA ASN A 22 12.49 8.41 -0.20
C ASN A 22 11.72 7.76 -1.36
N GLU A 23 11.83 6.44 -1.52
CA GLU A 23 11.08 5.69 -2.53
C GLU A 23 9.58 5.71 -2.19
N ILE A 24 9.23 5.51 -0.91
CA ILE A 24 7.84 5.60 -0.46
C ILE A 24 7.28 7.00 -0.71
N ILE A 25 8.01 8.06 -0.36
CA ILE A 25 7.58 9.45 -0.62
C ILE A 25 7.43 9.70 -2.12
N SER A 26 8.34 9.21 -2.96
CA SER A 26 8.19 9.34 -4.41
C SER A 26 6.98 8.58 -4.95
N PHE A 27 6.60 7.47 -4.31
CA PHE A 27 5.49 6.63 -4.74
C PHE A 27 4.13 7.21 -4.36
N CYS A 28 3.96 7.71 -3.13
CA CYS A 28 2.67 8.19 -2.61
C CYS A 28 2.59 9.69 -2.33
N GLY A 29 3.68 10.43 -2.54
CA GLY A 29 3.72 11.88 -2.40
C GLY A 29 3.36 12.35 -0.98
N SER A 30 2.55 13.41 -0.92
CA SER A 30 2.12 14.03 0.34
C SER A 30 1.21 13.15 1.21
N CYS A 31 0.72 12.01 0.69
CA CYS A 31 -0.11 11.09 1.46
C CYS A 31 0.69 10.33 2.53
N CYS A 32 2.03 10.25 2.41
CA CYS A 32 2.87 9.67 3.45
C CYS A 32 3.48 10.76 4.34
N VAL A 33 3.33 10.57 5.65
CA VAL A 33 4.00 11.34 6.69
C VAL A 33 4.92 10.40 7.45
N PRO A 34 6.22 10.38 7.13
CA PRO A 34 7.19 9.56 7.85
C PRO A 34 7.32 9.97 9.32
N LYS A 35 7.47 8.98 10.20
CA LYS A 35 7.84 9.13 11.61
C LYS A 35 9.15 8.38 11.87
N GLN A 36 9.69 8.49 13.08
CA GLN A 36 10.96 7.87 13.44
C GLN A 36 10.97 6.36 13.24
N THR A 37 9.85 5.68 13.49
CA THR A 37 9.78 4.21 13.51
C THR A 37 8.63 3.63 12.67
N TYR A 38 7.76 4.47 12.11
CA TYR A 38 6.60 4.05 11.31
C TYR A 38 6.24 5.12 10.26
N LEU A 39 5.37 4.78 9.32
CA LEU A 39 4.77 5.74 8.39
C LEU A 39 3.30 5.96 8.73
N ILE A 40 2.81 7.18 8.51
CA ILE A 40 1.38 7.45 8.47
C ILE A 40 0.98 7.63 7.02
N ILE A 41 0.05 6.82 6.55
CA ILE A 41 -0.56 6.94 5.22
C ILE A 41 -1.96 7.54 5.37
N GLN A 42 -2.19 8.66 4.71
CA GLN A 42 -3.50 9.32 4.66
C GLN A 42 -4.38 8.57 3.65
N THR A 43 -5.27 7.74 4.16
CA THR A 43 -6.22 6.96 3.35
C THR A 43 -7.59 7.65 3.29
N LEU A 44 -8.51 7.13 2.47
CA LEU A 44 -9.90 7.62 2.43
C LEU A 44 -10.67 7.39 3.74
N GLU A 45 -10.22 6.45 4.57
CA GLU A 45 -10.83 6.08 5.86
C GLU A 45 -10.16 6.81 7.03
N GLY A 46 -9.13 7.61 6.75
CA GLY A 46 -8.31 8.30 7.74
C GLY A 46 -6.85 7.84 7.74
N ASN A 47 -6.13 8.24 8.77
CA ASN A 47 -4.70 7.98 8.91
C ASN A 47 -4.44 6.54 9.34
N HIS A 48 -3.72 5.78 8.54
CA HIS A 48 -3.33 4.40 8.85
C HIS A 48 -1.81 4.31 9.04
N ILE A 49 -1.39 3.45 9.96
CA ILE A 49 0.03 3.21 10.25
C ILE A 49 0.56 2.10 9.34
N ALA A 50 1.74 2.32 8.77
CA ALA A 50 2.55 1.29 8.13
C ALA A 50 3.80 1.03 8.97
N ASP A 51 4.05 -0.23 9.29
CA ASP A 51 5.25 -0.70 9.99
C ASP A 51 6.30 -1.20 8.99
N ILE A 52 7.55 -1.33 9.45
CA ILE A 52 8.63 -1.89 8.61
C ILE A 52 8.20 -3.29 8.13
N GLY A 53 8.28 -3.50 6.82
CA GLY A 53 7.85 -4.72 6.14
C GLY A 53 6.47 -4.61 5.49
N ASP A 54 5.67 -3.60 5.82
CA ASP A 54 4.38 -3.36 5.17
C ASP A 54 4.55 -2.86 3.73
N TYR A 55 3.58 -3.20 2.89
CA TYR A 55 3.48 -2.68 1.53
C TYR A 55 2.60 -1.44 1.52
N ILE A 56 3.01 -0.41 0.79
CA ILE A 56 2.15 0.69 0.41
C ILE A 56 1.60 0.37 -0.99
N ILE A 57 0.29 0.21 -1.10
CA ILE A 57 -0.42 -0.12 -2.34
C ILE A 57 -1.11 1.13 -2.89
N LYS A 58 -1.07 1.31 -4.21
CA LYS A 58 -1.87 2.30 -4.93
C LYS A 58 -3.16 1.68 -5.45
N GLY A 59 -4.29 2.20 -4.99
CA GLY A 59 -5.62 1.85 -5.43
C GLY A 59 -5.97 2.40 -6.81
N ILE A 60 -7.13 1.98 -7.33
CA ILE A 60 -7.53 2.23 -8.72
C ILE A 60 -7.81 3.72 -8.98
N LYS A 61 -8.24 4.47 -7.96
CA LYS A 61 -8.49 5.92 -8.07
C LYS A 61 -7.29 6.75 -7.62
N GLY A 62 -6.12 6.12 -7.43
CA GLY A 62 -4.89 6.77 -6.99
C GLY A 62 -4.77 6.97 -5.48
N GLU A 63 -5.69 6.41 -4.70
CA GLU A 63 -5.61 6.36 -3.24
C GLU A 63 -4.49 5.41 -2.77
N PHE A 64 -3.96 5.61 -1.57
CA PHE A 64 -2.90 4.77 -1.02
C PHE A 64 -3.32 4.11 0.29
N TYR A 65 -2.86 2.87 0.48
CA TYR A 65 -3.13 2.08 1.69
C TYR A 65 -1.90 1.31 2.14
N PRO A 66 -1.64 1.21 3.45
CA PRO A 66 -0.72 0.21 3.97
C PRO A 66 -1.36 -1.18 3.93
N CYS A 67 -0.56 -2.20 3.68
CA CYS A 67 -0.97 -3.59 3.60
C CYS A 67 0.08 -4.48 4.26
N LYS A 68 -0.36 -5.33 5.19
CA LYS A 68 0.54 -6.25 5.90
C LYS A 68 1.16 -7.26 4.92
N PRO A 69 2.44 -7.64 5.11
CA PRO A 69 3.19 -8.43 4.13
C PRO A 69 2.60 -9.82 3.88
N ASP A 70 2.02 -10.44 4.90
CA ASP A 70 1.32 -11.72 4.80
C ASP A 70 0.03 -11.58 3.98
N ILE A 71 -0.75 -10.53 4.22
CA ILE A 71 -1.96 -10.22 3.43
C ILE A 71 -1.58 -9.95 1.97
N PHE A 72 -0.53 -9.15 1.74
CA PHE A 72 -0.06 -8.83 0.40
C PHE A 72 0.33 -10.08 -0.38
N LYS A 73 1.20 -10.93 0.19
CA LYS A 73 1.70 -12.15 -0.46
C LYS A 73 0.61 -13.20 -0.70
N ASN A 74 -0.41 -13.25 0.15
CA ASN A 74 -1.56 -14.14 -0.03
C ASN A 74 -2.56 -13.61 -1.08
N THR A 75 -2.55 -12.30 -1.37
CA THR A 75 -3.52 -11.65 -2.26
C THR A 75 -2.97 -11.40 -3.66
N TYR A 76 -1.67 -11.10 -3.77
CA TYR A 76 -1.05 -10.64 -5.00
C TYR A 76 0.10 -11.55 -5.42
N SER A 77 0.28 -11.68 -6.72
CA SER A 77 1.45 -12.28 -7.36
C SER A 77 2.03 -11.27 -8.34
N LYS A 78 3.31 -11.42 -8.68
CA LYS A 78 3.95 -10.55 -9.66
C LYS A 78 3.21 -10.67 -11.00
N ALA A 79 2.85 -9.53 -11.59
CA ALA A 79 2.32 -9.48 -12.95
C ALA A 79 3.48 -9.51 -13.95
N ASP A 80 3.25 -10.13 -15.11
CA ASP A 80 4.19 -10.20 -16.24
C ASP A 80 4.25 -8.89 -17.04
#